data_AF-A0A6C2DX73-F1
#
_entry.id   AF-A0A6C2DX73-F1
#
_cell.length_a   1.000
_cell.length_b   1.000
_cell.length_c   1.000
_cell.angle_alpha   90.00
_cell.angle_beta   90.00
_cell.angle_gamma   90.00
#
_symmetry.space_group_name_H-M   'P 1'
#
loop_
_entity.id
_entity.type
_entity.pdbx_description
1 polymer ?
#
loop_
_entity_poly.entity_id
_entity_poly.type
_entity_poly.pdbx_seq_one_letter_code
_entity_poly.pdbx_strand_id
1 'polypeptide(L)'
;MHNSPSDSPQAISWLDHIGNWNPQLLREIRGKLKLRNLIVAIGLSLLFQILLLLFYSQRIPIQECYTQMRGFGCTPSWQVWWLEQFRFITWTEPFILFFTGVYSLVADLSLEDYKGTLNFIRISPRSSINVLMGKLMGVPLLTYLGIGLSLPYHLASAIGANVPIAFLCSFYILMIGTAFLLFSASLLLALLSGWQAKFGGQVSAGALVFAFITFIWFAPAFMWWNIFTTWSSFSQVLVGGRIEPIHAEWWYLSITSNIWASHAFTIVNLGIFSLAIWRILQRRFHNPTSTLISKGQSYVVAVYVQILMLGFCMQSSFMRITSSNSSTIEFQLILLLLIYIPNCFLFLLAIAALTPQRQALLDWVRFGALATNEGQPAGLGYIIRDLIWSDKSPAPIAIALNLIFTQVLILIWVNTWTASEIRGKALIVLASFVLTILVFSLIAQLILFLKTRNPSAWVTGTISALVFLPVLIMVSLSINPDRHAGLWLFFGFPWLVISNIKFSDIILAFSAQISVIIALTLQLIYQLQRARMQDT
;
A
#
# COMPACT_ATOMS: atom_id res chain seq x y z
N MET A 1 11.96 -26.43 -64.78
CA MET A 1 10.84 -26.82 -63.90
C MET A 1 11.33 -26.72 -62.47
N HIS A 2 11.09 -25.58 -61.82
CA HIS A 2 11.41 -25.35 -60.43
C HIS A 2 10.17 -25.70 -59.60
N ASN A 3 10.22 -26.78 -58.83
CA ASN A 3 9.20 -27.09 -57.85
C ASN A 3 9.50 -26.30 -56.57
N SER A 4 8.66 -25.29 -56.32
CA SER A 4 8.45 -24.66 -55.03
C SER A 4 8.01 -25.70 -53.99
N PRO A 5 8.55 -25.72 -52.77
CA PRO A 5 7.95 -26.49 -51.69
C PRO A 5 6.65 -25.78 -51.26
N SER A 6 5.59 -26.56 -51.20
CA SER A 6 4.28 -26.19 -50.69
C SER A 6 4.38 -25.76 -49.21
N ASP A 7 4.13 -24.50 -48.93
CA ASP A 7 3.81 -24.02 -47.58
C ASP A 7 2.45 -24.61 -47.16
N SER A 8 2.49 -25.75 -46.48
CA SER A 8 1.36 -26.20 -45.68
C SER A 8 1.16 -25.22 -44.52
N PRO A 9 -0.04 -24.68 -44.26
CA PRO A 9 -0.26 -23.84 -43.09
C PRO A 9 -0.06 -24.69 -41.84
N GLN A 10 1.07 -24.51 -41.14
CA GLN A 10 1.26 -25.10 -39.83
C GLN A 10 0.12 -24.59 -38.95
N ALA A 11 -0.74 -25.51 -38.48
CA ALA A 11 -1.75 -25.20 -37.49
C ALA A 11 -1.02 -24.62 -36.27
N ILE A 12 -1.07 -23.30 -36.12
CA ILE A 12 -0.45 -22.58 -35.02
C ILE A 12 -1.03 -23.18 -33.74
N SER A 13 -0.21 -23.95 -33.01
CA SER A 13 -0.64 -24.51 -31.74
C SER A 13 -1.01 -23.36 -30.81
N TRP A 14 -2.02 -23.54 -29.96
CA TRP A 14 -2.36 -22.53 -28.94
C TRP A 14 -1.15 -22.15 -28.07
N LEU A 15 -0.21 -23.09 -27.89
CA LEU A 15 1.08 -22.88 -27.23
C LEU A 15 2.00 -21.92 -28.01
N ASP A 16 1.99 -21.96 -29.34
CA ASP A 16 2.78 -21.07 -30.19
C ASP A 16 2.18 -19.66 -30.18
N HIS A 17 0.85 -19.55 -30.11
CA HIS A 17 0.18 -18.26 -29.97
C HIS A 17 0.52 -17.58 -28.64
N ILE A 18 0.48 -18.31 -27.52
CA ILE A 18 0.91 -17.79 -26.21
C ILE A 18 2.40 -17.48 -26.20
N GLY A 19 3.22 -18.32 -26.83
CA GLY A 19 4.66 -18.11 -26.95
C GLY A 19 5.03 -16.84 -27.72
N ASN A 20 4.27 -16.52 -28.77
CA ASN A 20 4.44 -15.29 -29.54
C ASN A 20 3.92 -14.06 -28.78
N TRP A 21 2.83 -14.20 -28.02
CA TRP A 21 2.23 -13.10 -27.25
C TRP A 21 3.03 -12.74 -26.00
N ASN A 22 3.28 -13.72 -25.14
CA ASN A 22 4.08 -13.55 -23.92
C ASN A 22 4.97 -14.79 -23.67
N PRO A 23 6.19 -14.80 -24.22
CA PRO A 23 7.13 -15.90 -24.03
C PRO A 23 7.60 -16.08 -22.58
N GLN A 24 7.57 -15.01 -21.75
CA GLN A 24 7.83 -15.15 -20.32
C GLN A 24 6.71 -15.93 -19.65
N LEU A 25 5.45 -15.63 -19.98
CA LEU A 25 4.30 -16.40 -19.50
C LEU A 25 4.40 -17.87 -19.90
N LEU A 26 4.75 -18.18 -21.15
CA LEU A 26 4.95 -19.56 -21.61
C LEU A 26 6.03 -20.29 -20.80
N ARG A 27 7.15 -19.60 -20.50
CA ARG A 27 8.21 -20.14 -19.64
C ARG A 27 7.68 -20.49 -18.25
N GLU A 28 6.91 -19.60 -17.63
CA GLU A 28 6.33 -19.86 -16.30
C GLU A 28 5.29 -20.99 -16.35
N ILE A 29 4.41 -21.02 -17.35
CA ILE A 29 3.42 -22.10 -17.54
C ILE A 29 4.13 -23.46 -17.62
N ARG A 30 5.14 -23.60 -18.49
CA ARG A 30 5.90 -24.85 -18.63
C ARG A 30 6.67 -25.23 -17.36
N GLY A 31 7.16 -24.24 -16.62
CA GLY A 31 7.89 -24.45 -15.37
C GLY A 31 6.99 -24.92 -14.21
N LYS A 32 5.79 -24.35 -14.10
CA LYS A 32 4.87 -24.59 -12.97
C LYS A 32 3.89 -25.74 -13.23
N LEU A 33 3.36 -25.90 -14.45
CA LEU A 33 2.42 -26.97 -14.85
C LEU A 33 3.13 -28.29 -15.15
N LYS A 34 3.98 -28.76 -14.23
CA LYS A 34 4.46 -30.15 -14.28
C LYS A 34 3.35 -31.06 -13.79
N LEU A 35 3.20 -32.25 -14.39
CA LEU A 35 2.17 -33.23 -14.04
C LEU A 35 2.06 -33.44 -12.51
N ARG A 36 3.20 -33.58 -11.83
CA ARG A 36 3.26 -33.69 -10.37
C ARG A 36 2.59 -32.51 -9.65
N ASN A 37 2.96 -31.27 -10.01
CA ASN A 37 2.42 -30.06 -9.36
C ASN A 37 0.93 -29.90 -9.65
N LEU A 38 0.51 -30.24 -10.88
CA LEU A 38 -0.89 -30.20 -11.29
C LEU A 38 -1.73 -31.19 -10.48
N ILE A 39 -1.27 -32.43 -10.35
CA ILE A 39 -1.94 -33.46 -9.53
C ILE A 39 -2.04 -33.01 -8.08
N VAL A 40 -0.98 -32.43 -7.50
CA VAL A 40 -1.02 -31.91 -6.12
C VAL A 40 -2.03 -30.76 -5.98
N ALA A 41 -2.04 -29.79 -6.90
CA ALA A 41 -2.95 -28.65 -6.84
C ALA A 41 -4.42 -29.08 -6.99
N ILE A 42 -4.71 -29.97 -7.95
CA ILE A 42 -6.04 -30.55 -8.14
C ILE A 42 -6.45 -31.37 -6.91
N GLY A 43 -5.57 -32.27 -6.45
CA GLY A 43 -5.83 -33.12 -5.30
C GLY A 43 -6.10 -32.34 -4.03
N LEU A 44 -5.33 -31.26 -3.77
CA LEU A 44 -5.54 -30.40 -2.61
C LEU A 44 -6.86 -29.63 -2.69
N SER A 45 -7.20 -29.07 -3.86
CA SER A 45 -8.48 -28.35 -4.05
C SER A 45 -9.68 -29.30 -3.90
N LEU A 46 -9.64 -30.48 -4.52
CA LEU A 46 -10.70 -31.49 -4.40
C LEU A 46 -10.79 -32.04 -2.97
N LEU A 47 -9.67 -32.30 -2.30
CA LEU A 47 -9.66 -32.74 -0.91
C LEU A 47 -10.33 -31.70 0.00
N PHE A 48 -10.00 -30.42 -0.16
CA PHE A 48 -10.66 -29.34 0.58
C PHE A 48 -12.17 -29.31 0.34
N GLN A 49 -12.60 -29.38 -0.91
CA GLN A 49 -14.03 -29.39 -1.28
C GLN A 49 -14.77 -30.61 -0.71
N ILE A 50 -14.16 -31.81 -0.78
CA ILE A 50 -14.73 -33.04 -0.22
C ILE A 50 -14.82 -32.95 1.30
N LEU A 51 -13.77 -32.50 1.98
CA LEU A 51 -13.79 -32.34 3.44
C LEU A 51 -14.84 -31.31 3.88
N LEU A 52 -15.00 -30.22 3.12
CA LEU A 52 -16.02 -29.22 3.38
C LEU A 52 -17.43 -29.80 3.21
N LEU A 53 -17.67 -30.56 2.13
CA LEU A 53 -18.93 -31.24 1.89
C LEU A 53 -19.25 -32.25 3.01
N LEU A 54 -18.26 -33.07 3.42
CA LEU A 54 -18.40 -34.04 4.50
C LEU A 54 -18.62 -33.37 5.86
N PHE A 55 -18.00 -32.22 6.10
CA PHE A 55 -18.24 -31.45 7.30
C PHE A 55 -19.69 -30.96 7.37
N TYR A 56 -20.21 -30.42 6.27
CA TYR A 56 -21.60 -29.96 6.22
C TYR A 56 -22.61 -31.11 6.11
N SER A 57 -22.25 -32.29 5.59
CA SER A 57 -23.15 -33.46 5.59
C SER A 57 -23.48 -33.97 6.99
N GLN A 58 -22.76 -33.54 8.03
CA GLN A 58 -23.13 -33.80 9.42
C GLN A 58 -24.28 -32.88 9.90
N ARG A 59 -24.65 -31.85 9.13
CA ARG A 59 -25.63 -30.81 9.49
C ARG A 59 -26.87 -30.82 8.59
N ILE A 60 -27.31 -32.01 8.17
CA ILE A 60 -28.49 -32.20 7.31
C ILE A 60 -29.71 -31.54 7.95
N PRO A 61 -30.63 -30.96 7.15
CA PRO A 61 -31.81 -30.33 7.68
C PRO A 61 -32.78 -31.34 8.33
N ILE A 62 -33.24 -31.03 9.54
CA ILE A 62 -34.19 -31.85 10.34
C ILE A 62 -35.27 -30.93 10.92
N GLN A 63 -36.52 -31.40 11.02
CA GLN A 63 -37.66 -30.60 11.49
C GLN A 63 -37.52 -30.06 12.93
N GLU A 64 -36.83 -30.78 13.82
CA GLU A 64 -36.71 -30.40 15.25
C GLU A 64 -35.48 -29.54 15.58
N CYS A 65 -34.88 -28.92 14.57
CA CYS A 65 -33.56 -28.32 14.70
C CYS A 65 -33.46 -27.15 15.71
N TYR A 66 -34.58 -26.51 16.04
CA TYR A 66 -34.65 -25.40 16.97
C TYR A 66 -34.33 -25.76 18.44
N THR A 67 -34.22 -27.05 18.77
CA THR A 67 -34.11 -27.54 20.15
C THR A 67 -32.67 -27.82 20.64
N GLN A 68 -31.68 -27.89 19.75
CA GLN A 68 -30.28 -28.13 20.12
C GLN A 68 -29.44 -26.84 20.12
N MET A 69 -29.41 -26.14 21.25
CA MET A 69 -28.60 -24.91 21.41
C MET A 69 -27.12 -25.15 21.78
N ARG A 70 -26.65 -26.39 21.93
CA ARG A 70 -25.22 -26.68 22.23
C ARG A 70 -24.71 -27.94 21.52
N GLY A 71 -24.12 -27.74 20.34
CA GLY A 71 -23.43 -28.76 19.55
C GLY A 71 -23.15 -28.28 18.11
N PHE A 72 -22.37 -29.03 17.32
CA PHE A 72 -22.32 -28.90 15.85
C PHE A 72 -23.70 -29.31 15.30
N GLY A 73 -24.68 -28.40 15.33
CA GLY A 73 -26.09 -28.70 15.12
C GLY A 73 -26.51 -28.96 13.67
N CYS A 74 -27.79 -29.30 13.49
CA CYS A 74 -28.50 -29.40 12.20
C CYS A 74 -28.78 -28.03 11.58
N THR A 75 -29.35 -27.99 10.37
CA THR A 75 -29.82 -26.77 9.71
C THR A 75 -31.36 -26.75 9.58
N PRO A 76 -32.02 -25.59 9.50
CA PRO A 76 -33.48 -25.53 9.37
C PRO A 76 -33.98 -25.84 7.95
N SER A 77 -33.14 -25.67 6.93
CA SER A 77 -33.50 -25.92 5.52
C SER A 77 -32.28 -26.21 4.66
N TRP A 78 -32.50 -26.86 3.51
CA TRP A 78 -31.48 -27.08 2.49
C TRP A 78 -30.88 -25.76 1.95
N GLN A 79 -31.67 -24.68 1.92
CA GLN A 79 -31.18 -23.36 1.51
C GLN A 79 -30.14 -22.82 2.49
N VAL A 80 -30.39 -22.91 3.80
CA VAL A 80 -29.42 -22.50 4.83
C VAL A 80 -28.19 -23.41 4.80
N TRP A 81 -28.39 -24.71 4.58
CA TRP A 81 -27.30 -25.68 4.42
C TRP A 81 -26.32 -25.27 3.31
N TRP A 82 -26.81 -24.96 2.12
CA TRP A 82 -25.99 -24.46 1.00
C TRP A 82 -25.39 -23.06 1.29
N LEU A 83 -26.13 -22.19 1.97
CA LEU A 83 -25.69 -20.83 2.27
C LEU A 83 -24.48 -20.81 3.21
N GLU A 84 -24.44 -21.70 4.19
CA GLU A 84 -23.29 -21.79 5.11
C GLU A 84 -22.01 -22.25 4.38
N GLN A 85 -22.13 -23.19 3.43
CA GLN A 85 -21.01 -23.60 2.57
C GLN A 85 -20.56 -22.45 1.66
N PHE A 86 -21.51 -21.76 1.04
CA PHE A 86 -21.25 -20.59 0.20
C PHE A 86 -20.46 -19.52 0.97
N ARG A 87 -20.91 -19.19 2.20
CA ARG A 87 -20.21 -18.25 3.10
C ARG A 87 -18.81 -18.72 3.41
N PHE A 88 -18.62 -19.99 3.77
CA PHE A 88 -17.30 -20.51 4.09
C PHE A 88 -16.31 -20.33 2.93
N ILE A 89 -16.74 -20.62 1.69
CA ILE A 89 -15.91 -20.41 0.50
C ILE A 89 -15.64 -18.92 0.28
N THR A 90 -16.68 -18.08 0.34
CA THR A 90 -16.57 -16.61 0.16
C THR A 90 -15.57 -15.99 1.15
N TRP A 91 -15.57 -16.44 2.40
CA TRP A 91 -14.66 -15.95 3.43
C TRP A 91 -13.24 -16.51 3.31
N THR A 92 -13.05 -17.70 2.74
CA THR A 92 -11.72 -18.36 2.69
C THR A 92 -10.95 -18.07 1.40
N GLU A 93 -11.62 -17.95 0.25
CA GLU A 93 -10.98 -17.75 -1.06
C GLU A 93 -10.02 -16.53 -1.10
N PRO A 94 -10.38 -15.33 -0.62
CA PRO A 94 -9.48 -14.18 -0.66
C PRO A 94 -8.20 -14.39 0.18
N PHE A 95 -8.31 -15.06 1.34
CA PHE A 95 -7.16 -15.34 2.19
C PHE A 95 -6.18 -16.28 1.50
N ILE A 96 -6.68 -17.35 0.88
CA ILE A 96 -5.87 -18.31 0.13
C ILE A 96 -5.21 -17.63 -1.07
N LEU A 97 -5.98 -16.86 -1.85
CA LEU A 97 -5.49 -16.20 -3.05
C LEU A 97 -4.39 -15.18 -2.73
N PHE A 98 -4.66 -14.28 -1.78
CA PHE A 98 -3.73 -13.20 -1.46
C PHE A 98 -2.46 -13.76 -0.81
N PHE A 99 -2.59 -14.66 0.18
CA PHE A 99 -1.43 -15.25 0.84
C PHE A 99 -0.54 -16.03 -0.12
N THR A 100 -1.11 -17.00 -0.85
CA THR A 100 -0.30 -17.89 -1.71
C THR A 100 0.21 -17.19 -2.97
N GLY A 101 -0.59 -16.29 -3.55
CA GLY A 101 -0.19 -15.53 -4.74
C GLY A 101 0.93 -14.53 -4.43
N VAL A 102 0.84 -13.81 -3.31
CA VAL A 102 1.91 -12.91 -2.87
C VAL A 102 3.16 -13.68 -2.50
N TYR A 103 3.03 -14.77 -1.72
CA TYR A 103 4.17 -15.61 -1.35
C TYR A 103 4.92 -16.12 -2.59
N SER A 104 4.20 -16.69 -3.55
CA SER A 104 4.81 -17.29 -4.74
C SER A 104 5.52 -16.25 -5.61
N LEU A 105 4.93 -15.06 -5.82
CA LEU A 105 5.55 -13.99 -6.58
C LEU A 105 6.81 -13.43 -5.92
N VAL A 106 6.76 -13.16 -4.61
CA VAL A 106 7.93 -12.64 -3.89
C VAL A 106 9.03 -13.67 -3.86
N ALA A 107 8.72 -14.93 -3.54
CA ALA A 107 9.71 -16.00 -3.45
C ALA A 107 10.36 -16.29 -4.81
N ASP A 108 9.58 -16.33 -5.90
CA ASP A 108 10.09 -16.59 -7.25
C ASP A 108 11.04 -15.49 -7.72
N LEU A 109 10.60 -14.23 -7.68
CA LEU A 109 11.42 -13.12 -8.16
C LEU A 109 12.65 -12.89 -7.26
N SER A 110 12.50 -13.08 -5.95
CA SER A 110 13.61 -13.00 -5.00
C SER A 110 14.66 -14.07 -5.26
N LEU A 111 14.24 -15.28 -5.60
CA LEU A 111 15.16 -16.37 -5.94
C LEU A 111 15.89 -16.10 -7.26
N GLU A 112 15.21 -15.52 -8.25
CA GLU A 112 15.82 -15.14 -9.52
C GLU A 112 16.85 -14.01 -9.39
N ASP A 113 16.60 -13.04 -8.50
CA ASP A 113 17.55 -11.99 -8.17
C ASP A 113 18.76 -12.55 -7.42
N TYR A 114 18.53 -13.43 -6.43
CA TYR A 114 19.60 -14.12 -5.69
C TYR A 114 20.50 -14.96 -6.61
N LYS A 115 19.92 -15.64 -7.61
CA LYS A 115 20.67 -16.42 -8.62
C LYS A 115 21.32 -15.55 -9.71
N GLY A 116 21.10 -14.23 -9.71
CA GLY A 116 21.59 -13.32 -10.74
C GLY A 116 20.87 -13.42 -12.09
N THR A 117 19.88 -14.32 -12.23
CA THR A 117 19.13 -14.53 -13.48
C THR A 117 18.28 -13.33 -13.88
N LEU A 118 17.82 -12.54 -12.89
CA LEU A 118 17.00 -11.35 -13.14
C LEU A 118 17.77 -10.28 -13.94
N ASN A 119 19.07 -10.12 -13.70
CA ASN A 119 19.90 -9.15 -14.44
C ASN A 119 20.00 -9.50 -15.93
N PHE A 120 20.07 -10.79 -16.29
CA PHE A 120 20.02 -11.20 -17.69
C PHE A 120 18.68 -10.88 -18.35
N ILE A 121 17.58 -11.04 -17.63
CA ILE A 121 16.24 -10.70 -18.13
C ILE A 121 16.12 -9.18 -18.35
N ARG A 122 16.71 -8.35 -17.46
CA ARG A 122 16.73 -6.89 -17.59
C ARG A 122 17.45 -6.39 -18.85
N ILE A 123 18.48 -7.10 -19.31
CA ILE A 123 19.27 -6.75 -20.51
C ILE A 123 18.57 -7.21 -21.79
N SER A 124 17.58 -8.11 -21.70
CA SER A 124 16.86 -8.59 -22.88
C SER A 124 16.10 -7.44 -23.56
N PRO A 125 15.99 -7.41 -24.91
CA PRO A 125 15.36 -6.32 -25.66
C PRO A 125 13.82 -6.29 -25.52
N ARG A 126 13.25 -6.93 -24.50
CA ARG A 126 11.81 -7.05 -24.31
C ARG A 126 11.29 -5.96 -23.39
N SER A 127 10.03 -5.58 -23.59
CA SER A 127 9.37 -4.64 -22.69
C SER A 127 9.29 -5.23 -21.28
N SER A 128 9.63 -4.41 -20.28
CA SER A 128 9.50 -4.78 -18.87
C SER A 128 8.07 -5.16 -18.51
N ILE A 129 7.08 -4.54 -19.15
CA ILE A 129 5.65 -4.80 -18.94
C ILE A 129 5.33 -6.24 -19.33
N ASN A 130 5.78 -6.72 -20.50
CA ASN A 130 5.50 -8.09 -20.93
C ASN A 130 6.16 -9.11 -20.00
N VAL A 131 7.39 -8.85 -19.56
CA VAL A 131 8.10 -9.71 -18.60
C VAL A 131 7.36 -9.79 -17.27
N LEU A 132 7.05 -8.62 -16.66
CA LEU A 132 6.40 -8.56 -15.36
C LEU A 132 4.96 -9.09 -15.40
N MET A 133 4.20 -8.80 -16.46
CA MET A 133 2.84 -9.33 -16.64
C MET A 133 2.86 -10.84 -16.85
N GLY A 134 3.86 -11.36 -17.57
CA GLY A 134 4.05 -12.80 -17.74
C GLY A 134 4.33 -13.49 -16.41
N LYS A 135 5.08 -12.86 -15.50
CA LYS A 135 5.28 -13.35 -14.14
C LYS A 135 4.01 -13.25 -13.28
N LEU A 136 3.31 -12.13 -13.34
CA LEU A 136 2.08 -11.91 -12.59
C LEU A 136 1.03 -12.98 -12.91
N MET A 137 0.87 -13.34 -14.19
CA MET A 137 -0.08 -14.37 -14.62
C MET A 137 0.45 -15.80 -14.45
N GLY A 138 1.76 -16.03 -14.62
CA GLY A 138 2.34 -17.36 -14.71
C GLY A 138 2.86 -17.95 -13.39
N VAL A 139 3.39 -17.13 -12.49
CA VAL A 139 4.01 -17.60 -11.24
C VAL A 139 2.97 -18.18 -10.26
N PRO A 140 1.88 -17.48 -9.92
CA PRO A 140 0.81 -17.98 -9.05
C PRO A 140 -0.20 -18.89 -9.78
N LEU A 141 0.14 -19.44 -10.96
CA LEU A 141 -0.79 -20.20 -11.79
C LEU A 141 -1.43 -21.41 -11.09
N LEU A 142 -0.70 -22.10 -10.21
CA LEU A 142 -1.25 -23.22 -9.43
C LEU A 142 -2.31 -22.75 -8.43
N THR A 143 -2.15 -21.55 -7.86
CA THR A 143 -3.19 -20.93 -7.01
C THR A 143 -4.43 -20.61 -7.83
N TYR A 144 -4.26 -20.04 -9.03
CA TYR A 144 -5.38 -19.75 -9.92
C TYR A 144 -6.15 -21.01 -10.32
N LEU A 145 -5.44 -22.11 -10.58
CA LEU A 145 -6.08 -23.40 -10.83
C LEU A 145 -6.83 -23.91 -9.60
N GLY A 146 -6.23 -23.81 -8.41
CA GLY A 146 -6.86 -24.24 -7.17
C GLY A 146 -8.20 -23.56 -6.90
N ILE A 147 -8.26 -22.24 -7.10
CA ILE A 147 -9.48 -21.42 -6.96
C ILE A 147 -10.42 -21.60 -8.16
N GLY A 148 -9.88 -21.74 -9.37
CA GLY A 148 -10.69 -22.05 -10.55
C GLY A 148 -11.46 -23.36 -10.40
N LEU A 149 -10.89 -24.34 -9.70
CA LEU A 149 -11.53 -25.61 -9.38
C LEU A 149 -12.56 -25.51 -8.24
N SER A 150 -12.49 -24.50 -7.36
CA SER A 150 -13.53 -24.27 -6.34
C SER A 150 -14.74 -23.52 -6.90
N LEU A 151 -14.58 -22.79 -8.01
CA LEU A 151 -15.64 -21.98 -8.63
C LEU A 151 -16.91 -22.78 -8.97
N PRO A 152 -16.87 -24.00 -9.55
CA PRO A 152 -18.07 -24.79 -9.78
C PRO A 152 -18.84 -25.12 -8.50
N TYR A 153 -18.11 -25.45 -7.42
CA TYR A 153 -18.71 -25.74 -6.11
C TYR A 153 -19.25 -24.46 -5.44
N HIS A 154 -18.56 -23.33 -5.59
CA HIS A 154 -19.04 -22.03 -5.14
C HIS A 154 -20.32 -21.61 -5.88
N LEU A 155 -20.40 -21.86 -7.19
CA LEU A 155 -21.59 -21.60 -8.00
C LEU A 155 -22.75 -22.53 -7.63
N ALA A 156 -22.49 -23.83 -7.44
CA ALA A 156 -23.49 -24.80 -7.02
C ALA A 156 -24.09 -24.43 -5.64
N SER A 157 -23.25 -24.05 -4.68
CA SER A 157 -23.70 -23.59 -3.37
C SER A 157 -24.46 -22.26 -3.45
N ALA A 158 -24.07 -21.33 -4.33
CA ALA A 158 -24.82 -20.10 -4.57
C ALA A 158 -26.24 -20.38 -5.09
N ILE A 159 -26.38 -21.26 -6.09
CA ILE A 159 -27.68 -21.64 -6.66
C ILE A 159 -28.54 -22.34 -5.60
N GLY A 160 -27.96 -23.29 -4.85
CA GLY A 160 -28.67 -24.01 -3.77
C GLY A 160 -29.12 -23.10 -2.62
N ALA A 161 -28.40 -22.00 -2.39
CA ALA A 161 -28.70 -20.99 -1.37
C ALA A 161 -29.58 -19.84 -1.87
N ASN A 162 -29.98 -19.85 -3.15
CA ASN A 162 -30.71 -18.75 -3.82
C ASN A 162 -29.97 -17.40 -3.72
N VAL A 163 -28.64 -17.42 -3.83
CA VAL A 163 -27.80 -16.23 -3.85
C VAL A 163 -27.85 -15.60 -5.24
N PRO A 164 -28.05 -14.27 -5.36
CA PRO A 164 -28.03 -13.59 -6.65
C PRO A 164 -26.70 -13.78 -7.38
N ILE A 165 -26.74 -14.25 -8.63
CA ILE A 165 -25.53 -14.46 -9.46
C ILE A 165 -24.73 -13.15 -9.62
N ALA A 166 -25.43 -12.00 -9.64
CA ALA A 166 -24.80 -10.68 -9.66
C ALA A 166 -23.82 -10.45 -8.49
N PHE A 167 -24.15 -10.97 -7.30
CA PHE A 167 -23.24 -10.91 -6.15
C PHE A 167 -21.96 -11.72 -6.41
N LEU A 168 -22.10 -12.94 -6.96
CA LEU A 168 -20.96 -13.79 -7.28
C LEU A 168 -20.03 -13.15 -8.32
N CYS A 169 -20.61 -12.53 -9.37
CA CYS A 169 -19.84 -11.78 -10.36
C CYS A 169 -19.09 -10.59 -9.72
N SER A 170 -19.78 -9.81 -8.87
CA SER A 170 -19.16 -8.70 -8.12
C SER A 170 -18.00 -9.19 -7.24
N PHE A 171 -18.21 -10.28 -6.49
CA PHE A 171 -17.21 -10.90 -5.63
C PHE A 171 -15.93 -11.24 -6.39
N TYR A 172 -16.04 -11.98 -7.50
CA TYR A 172 -14.87 -12.36 -8.30
C TYR A 172 -14.20 -11.16 -8.99
N ILE A 173 -14.96 -10.18 -9.50
CA ILE A 173 -14.39 -8.97 -10.13
C ILE A 173 -13.54 -8.18 -9.13
N LEU A 174 -14.08 -7.92 -7.93
CA LEU A 174 -13.37 -7.16 -6.89
C LEU A 174 -12.19 -7.93 -6.31
N MET A 175 -12.34 -9.26 -6.17
CA MET A 175 -11.24 -10.13 -5.73
C MET A 175 -10.11 -10.13 -6.76
N ILE A 176 -10.40 -10.25 -8.07
CA ILE A 176 -9.40 -10.18 -9.13
C ILE A 176 -8.71 -8.81 -9.16
N GLY A 177 -9.47 -7.71 -9.07
CA GLY A 177 -8.91 -6.36 -9.04
C GLY A 177 -7.97 -6.14 -7.85
N THR A 178 -8.38 -6.61 -6.67
CA THR A 178 -7.55 -6.52 -5.45
C THR A 178 -6.32 -7.44 -5.54
N ALA A 179 -6.47 -8.65 -6.07
CA ALA A 179 -5.38 -9.57 -6.31
C ALA A 179 -4.35 -8.96 -7.28
N PHE A 180 -4.81 -8.34 -8.37
CA PHE A 180 -3.93 -7.65 -9.33
C PHE A 180 -3.13 -6.53 -8.65
N LEU A 181 -3.75 -5.72 -7.79
CA LEU A 181 -3.06 -4.69 -7.01
C LEU A 181 -2.01 -5.30 -6.08
N LEU A 182 -2.39 -6.30 -5.28
CA LEU A 182 -1.50 -6.95 -4.31
C LEU A 182 -0.33 -7.68 -4.98
N PHE A 183 -0.57 -8.33 -6.12
CA PHE A 183 0.47 -9.01 -6.90
C PHE A 183 1.39 -8.02 -7.60
N SER A 184 0.88 -6.87 -8.04
CA SER A 184 1.73 -5.78 -8.54
C SER A 184 2.61 -5.22 -7.41
N ALA A 185 2.05 -5.03 -6.22
CA ALA A 185 2.80 -4.58 -5.04
C ALA A 185 3.86 -5.61 -4.60
N SER A 186 3.55 -6.90 -4.68
CA SER A 186 4.46 -7.99 -4.30
C SER A 186 5.67 -8.09 -5.26
N LEU A 187 5.45 -7.91 -6.57
CA LEU A 187 6.53 -7.78 -7.54
C LEU A 187 7.42 -6.59 -7.22
N LEU A 188 6.84 -5.44 -6.83
CA LEU A 188 7.60 -4.25 -6.49
C LEU A 188 8.48 -4.48 -5.27
N LEU A 189 7.91 -5.08 -4.22
CA LEU A 189 8.64 -5.45 -3.02
C LEU A 189 9.82 -6.38 -3.32
N ALA A 190 9.61 -7.38 -4.18
CA ALA A 190 10.65 -8.33 -4.54
C ALA A 190 11.79 -7.68 -5.37
N LEU A 191 11.53 -6.56 -6.05
CA LEU A 191 12.55 -5.76 -6.74
C LEU A 191 13.31 -4.79 -5.81
N LEU A 192 12.90 -4.63 -4.55
CA LEU A 192 13.61 -3.77 -3.60
C LEU A 192 14.92 -4.42 -3.15
N SER A 193 16.02 -3.96 -3.74
CA SER A 193 17.37 -4.43 -3.48
C SER A 193 17.74 -4.40 -1.99
N GLY A 194 18.31 -5.50 -1.48
CA GLY A 194 18.93 -5.57 -0.15
C GLY A 194 17.98 -5.86 1.01
N TRP A 195 16.68 -6.09 0.77
CA TRP A 195 15.75 -6.47 1.84
C TRP A 195 15.95 -7.92 2.31
N GLN A 196 16.29 -8.84 1.41
CA GLN A 196 16.57 -10.25 1.74
C GLN A 196 17.79 -10.40 2.65
N ALA A 197 18.81 -9.56 2.48
CA ALA A 197 19.98 -9.52 3.36
C ALA A 197 19.62 -9.12 4.81
N LYS A 198 18.47 -8.45 5.02
CA LYS A 198 17.98 -8.06 6.36
C LYS A 198 17.27 -9.22 7.10
N PHE A 199 16.88 -10.29 6.42
CA PHE A 199 16.23 -11.48 7.02
C PHE A 199 17.13 -12.72 6.95
N GLY A 200 18.43 -12.56 7.24
CA GLY A 200 19.36 -13.70 7.36
C GLY A 200 19.67 -14.39 6.03
N GLY A 201 19.44 -13.74 4.88
CA GLY A 201 19.77 -14.28 3.56
C GLY A 201 18.83 -15.37 3.04
N GLN A 202 17.77 -15.71 3.78
CA GLN A 202 16.76 -16.66 3.33
C GLN A 202 15.74 -15.97 2.43
N VAL A 203 15.76 -16.32 1.14
CA VAL A 203 14.84 -15.83 0.10
C VAL A 203 13.36 -16.03 0.49
N SER A 204 13.04 -17.09 1.23
CA SER A 204 11.67 -17.44 1.64
C SER A 204 11.13 -16.63 2.82
N ALA A 205 11.98 -16.09 3.69
CA ALA A 205 11.55 -15.40 4.90
C ALA A 205 10.82 -14.09 4.58
N GLY A 206 11.37 -13.28 3.67
CA GLY A 206 10.72 -12.04 3.22
C GLY A 206 9.39 -12.28 2.51
N ALA A 207 9.30 -13.35 1.71
CA ALA A 207 8.05 -13.76 1.06
C ALA A 207 6.97 -14.15 2.08
N LEU A 208 7.36 -14.88 3.13
CA LEU A 208 6.43 -15.31 4.18
C LEU A 208 5.91 -14.12 5.01
N VAL A 209 6.80 -13.18 5.39
CA VAL A 209 6.39 -11.98 6.13
C VAL A 209 5.35 -11.19 5.35
N PHE A 210 5.57 -10.97 4.05
CA PHE A 210 4.63 -10.17 3.26
C PHE A 210 3.32 -10.90 2.97
N ALA A 211 3.39 -12.21 2.72
CA ALA A 211 2.19 -13.04 2.62
C ALA A 211 1.36 -12.99 3.92
N PHE A 212 2.03 -13.04 5.08
CA PHE A 212 1.37 -12.93 6.38
C PHE A 212 0.74 -11.56 6.61
N ILE A 213 1.39 -10.47 6.17
CA ILE A 213 0.79 -9.13 6.17
C ILE A 213 -0.49 -9.12 5.33
N THR A 214 -0.49 -9.77 4.15
CA THR A 214 -1.71 -9.86 3.33
C THR A 214 -2.82 -10.68 3.98
N PHE A 215 -2.47 -11.71 4.73
CA PHE A 215 -3.42 -12.54 5.46
C PHE A 215 -4.04 -11.81 6.66
N ILE A 216 -3.24 -11.09 7.45
CA ILE A 216 -3.72 -10.40 8.65
C ILE A 216 -4.44 -9.09 8.32
N TRP A 217 -3.91 -8.30 7.38
CA TRP A 217 -4.39 -6.94 7.17
C TRP A 217 -5.21 -6.80 5.90
N PHE A 218 -4.69 -7.24 4.75
CA PHE A 218 -5.32 -6.95 3.47
C PHE A 218 -6.56 -7.82 3.18
N ALA A 219 -6.55 -9.12 3.49
CA ALA A 219 -7.72 -9.98 3.30
C ALA A 219 -8.90 -9.56 4.21
N PRO A 220 -8.70 -9.29 5.52
CA PRO A 220 -9.76 -8.72 6.34
C PRO A 220 -10.19 -7.32 5.92
N ALA A 221 -9.26 -6.43 5.52
CA ALA A 221 -9.62 -5.10 5.03
C ALA A 221 -10.46 -5.16 3.74
N PHE A 222 -10.12 -6.07 2.82
CA PHE A 222 -10.92 -6.34 1.62
C PHE A 222 -12.34 -6.77 1.99
N MET A 223 -12.48 -7.73 2.92
CA MET A 223 -13.78 -8.22 3.33
C MET A 223 -14.59 -7.14 4.06
N TRP A 224 -13.96 -6.45 5.01
CA TRP A 224 -14.55 -5.36 5.78
C TRP A 224 -15.05 -4.23 4.88
N TRP A 225 -14.19 -3.70 4.02
CA TRP A 225 -14.55 -2.63 3.10
C TRP A 225 -15.77 -3.01 2.27
N ASN A 226 -15.74 -4.19 1.62
CA ASN A 226 -16.80 -4.58 0.71
C ASN A 226 -18.10 -4.93 1.43
N ILE A 227 -18.08 -5.55 2.62
CA ILE A 227 -19.30 -5.80 3.43
C ILE A 227 -20.04 -4.48 3.73
N PHE A 228 -19.31 -3.46 4.17
CA PHE A 228 -19.94 -2.20 4.61
C PHE A 228 -20.21 -1.20 3.49
N THR A 229 -19.63 -1.42 2.30
CA THR A 229 -19.81 -0.54 1.14
C THR A 229 -20.53 -1.27 0.00
N THR A 230 -19.78 -2.01 -0.80
CA THR A 230 -20.19 -2.61 -2.07
C THR A 230 -21.27 -3.68 -1.95
N TRP A 231 -21.22 -4.45 -0.87
CA TRP A 231 -22.08 -5.62 -0.62
C TRP A 231 -23.02 -5.42 0.56
N SER A 232 -23.21 -4.19 1.03
CA SER A 232 -24.08 -3.88 2.16
C SER A 232 -25.53 -4.34 1.95
N SER A 233 -26.04 -4.22 0.72
CA SER A 233 -27.33 -4.74 0.28
C SER A 233 -27.44 -6.27 0.31
N PHE A 234 -26.30 -6.97 0.29
CA PHE A 234 -26.18 -8.43 0.38
C PHE A 234 -25.70 -8.91 1.75
N SER A 235 -25.74 -8.06 2.79
CA SER A 235 -25.24 -8.39 4.14
C SER A 235 -25.86 -9.66 4.74
N GLN A 236 -27.14 -9.93 4.46
CA GLN A 236 -27.81 -11.17 4.87
C GLN A 236 -27.15 -12.41 4.27
N VAL A 237 -26.68 -12.35 3.02
CA VAL A 237 -25.99 -13.46 2.36
C VAL A 237 -24.63 -13.70 3.02
N LEU A 238 -23.92 -12.64 3.41
CA LEU A 238 -22.54 -12.72 3.91
C LEU A 238 -22.41 -13.04 5.40
N VAL A 239 -23.27 -12.45 6.24
CA VAL A 239 -23.12 -12.46 7.71
C VAL A 239 -24.35 -13.03 8.43
N GLY A 240 -25.45 -13.31 7.71
CA GLY A 240 -26.67 -13.91 8.29
C GLY A 240 -27.57 -12.94 9.05
N GLY A 241 -27.21 -11.66 9.07
CA GLY A 241 -28.02 -10.57 9.60
C GLY A 241 -28.09 -9.41 8.63
N ARG A 242 -29.06 -8.51 8.83
CA ARG A 242 -29.03 -7.20 8.18
C ARG A 242 -28.02 -6.34 8.93
N ILE A 243 -26.98 -5.92 8.22
CA ILE A 243 -26.03 -4.94 8.72
C ILE A 243 -26.43 -3.60 8.16
N GLU A 244 -26.50 -2.58 9.02
CA GLU A 244 -26.71 -1.21 8.55
C GLU A 244 -25.45 -0.75 7.78
N PRO A 245 -25.61 -0.27 6.54
CA PRO A 245 -24.47 0.24 5.78
C PRO A 245 -23.83 1.40 6.54
N ILE A 246 -22.49 1.49 6.49
CA ILE A 246 -21.83 2.71 6.95
C ILE A 246 -22.28 3.83 6.02
N HIS A 247 -22.86 4.91 6.56
CA HIS A 247 -23.21 6.10 5.79
C HIS A 247 -21.94 6.89 5.43
N ALA A 248 -21.11 6.32 4.54
CA ALA A 248 -19.91 6.97 4.05
C ALA A 248 -20.25 7.85 2.84
N GLU A 249 -20.05 9.15 3.03
CA GLU A 249 -20.05 10.13 1.96
C GLU A 249 -18.60 10.46 1.58
N TRP A 250 -18.34 10.63 0.30
CA TRP A 250 -17.07 11.13 -0.21
C TRP A 250 -17.34 12.45 -0.95
N TRP A 251 -16.89 13.56 -0.38
CA TRP A 251 -17.25 14.90 -0.85
C TRP A 251 -18.77 15.08 -1.00
N TYR A 252 -19.52 14.75 0.05
CA TYR A 252 -20.99 14.76 0.09
C TYR A 252 -21.70 13.83 -0.91
N LEU A 253 -20.96 13.06 -1.72
CA LEU A 253 -21.52 12.01 -2.56
C LEU A 253 -21.69 10.74 -1.72
N SER A 254 -22.93 10.28 -1.55
CA SER A 254 -23.20 9.03 -0.86
C SER A 254 -22.71 7.83 -1.68
N ILE A 255 -21.59 7.23 -1.26
CA ILE A 255 -21.01 6.07 -1.95
C ILE A 255 -21.81 4.80 -1.61
N THR A 256 -22.25 4.67 -0.36
CA THR A 256 -22.82 3.42 0.16
C THR A 256 -24.31 3.26 -0.12
N SER A 257 -25.00 4.34 -0.49
CA SER A 257 -26.42 4.31 -0.85
C SER A 257 -26.66 3.66 -2.24
N ASN A 258 -25.68 3.78 -3.14
CA ASN A 258 -25.79 3.32 -4.52
C ASN A 258 -24.74 2.25 -4.81
N ILE A 259 -25.21 1.04 -5.15
CA ILE A 259 -24.38 -0.12 -5.49
C ILE A 259 -23.43 0.22 -6.64
N TRP A 260 -23.88 0.94 -7.68
CA TRP A 260 -23.01 1.29 -8.81
C TRP A 260 -21.93 2.29 -8.40
N ALA A 261 -22.26 3.25 -7.54
CA ALA A 261 -21.29 4.23 -7.04
C ALA A 261 -20.20 3.55 -6.19
N SER A 262 -20.56 2.61 -5.31
CA SER A 262 -19.58 1.87 -4.49
C SER A 262 -18.67 0.96 -5.31
N HIS A 263 -19.20 0.27 -6.31
CA HIS A 263 -18.39 -0.52 -7.25
C HIS A 263 -17.46 0.38 -8.06
N ALA A 264 -17.98 1.45 -8.66
CA ALA A 264 -17.19 2.37 -9.47
C ALA A 264 -16.08 3.01 -8.63
N PHE A 265 -16.40 3.48 -7.42
CA PHE A 265 -15.42 4.05 -6.49
C PHE A 265 -14.30 3.05 -6.16
N THR A 266 -14.66 1.81 -5.82
CA THR A 266 -13.66 0.78 -5.46
C THR A 266 -12.79 0.41 -6.67
N ILE A 267 -13.39 0.15 -7.83
CA ILE A 267 -12.66 -0.26 -9.05
C ILE A 267 -11.75 0.85 -9.56
N VAL A 268 -12.22 2.11 -9.59
CA VAL A 268 -11.42 3.26 -10.03
C VAL A 268 -10.21 3.44 -9.11
N ASN A 269 -10.40 3.33 -7.80
CA ASN A 269 -9.29 3.43 -6.84
C ASN A 269 -8.28 2.29 -7.00
N LEU A 270 -8.74 1.05 -7.13
CA LEU A 270 -7.87 -0.09 -7.43
C LEU A 270 -7.07 0.15 -8.70
N GLY A 271 -7.71 0.63 -9.77
CA GLY A 271 -7.07 0.96 -11.03
C GLY A 271 -5.99 2.05 -10.89
N ILE A 272 -6.29 3.15 -10.20
CA ILE A 272 -5.34 4.26 -9.99
C ILE A 272 -4.13 3.79 -9.19
N PHE A 273 -4.32 3.05 -8.09
CA PHE A 273 -3.21 2.52 -7.30
C PHE A 273 -2.40 1.49 -8.09
N SER A 274 -3.04 0.63 -8.87
CA SER A 274 -2.35 -0.30 -9.76
C SER A 274 -1.49 0.45 -10.78
N LEU A 275 -2.03 1.46 -11.46
CA LEU A 275 -1.28 2.26 -12.43
C LEU A 275 -0.07 2.97 -11.78
N ALA A 276 -0.23 3.49 -10.56
CA ALA A 276 0.86 4.10 -9.81
C ALA A 276 1.98 3.08 -9.52
N ILE A 277 1.64 1.88 -9.05
CA ILE A 277 2.61 0.81 -8.80
C ILE A 277 3.30 0.36 -10.09
N TRP A 278 2.57 0.23 -11.21
CA TRP A 278 3.14 -0.17 -12.49
C TRP A 278 4.17 0.83 -13.05
N ARG A 279 3.94 2.14 -12.84
CA ARG A 279 4.94 3.17 -13.18
C ARG A 279 6.24 3.00 -12.36
N ILE A 280 6.10 2.67 -11.08
CA ILE A 280 7.25 2.42 -10.20
C ILE A 280 7.98 1.12 -10.60
N LEU A 281 7.22 0.06 -10.87
CA LEU A 281 7.75 -1.23 -11.33
C LEU A 281 8.59 -1.09 -12.60
N GLN A 282 8.05 -0.43 -13.62
CA GLN A 282 8.76 -0.23 -14.89
C GLN A 282 10.08 0.52 -14.68
N ARG A 283 10.06 1.57 -13.87
CA ARG A 283 11.26 2.35 -13.53
C ARG A 283 12.31 1.49 -12.81
N ARG A 284 11.88 0.75 -11.78
CA ARG A 284 12.79 -0.06 -10.94
C ARG A 284 13.31 -1.31 -11.62
N PHE A 285 12.55 -1.86 -12.56
CA PHE A 285 12.99 -2.98 -13.37
C PHE A 285 14.23 -2.63 -14.20
N HIS A 286 14.26 -1.43 -14.82
CA HIS A 286 15.40 -0.98 -15.62
C HIS A 286 16.53 -0.41 -14.75
N ASN A 287 16.21 0.40 -13.75
CA ASN A 287 17.18 1.11 -12.92
C ASN A 287 17.08 0.67 -11.45
N PRO A 288 17.78 -0.41 -11.05
CA PRO A 288 17.68 -0.93 -9.68
C PRO A 288 18.29 0.00 -8.62
N THR A 289 19.23 0.88 -9.00
CA THR A 289 19.98 1.77 -8.09
C THR A 289 19.36 3.17 -7.95
N SER A 290 18.35 3.51 -8.75
CA SER A 290 17.69 4.83 -8.66
C SER A 290 16.70 4.88 -7.49
N THR A 291 16.28 6.10 -7.13
CA THR A 291 15.13 6.31 -6.23
C THR A 291 13.89 5.56 -6.71
N LEU A 292 13.04 5.16 -5.77
CA LEU A 292 11.86 4.33 -6.04
C LEU A 292 10.87 5.04 -6.94
N ILE A 293 10.49 6.25 -6.54
CA ILE A 293 9.53 7.11 -7.22
C ILE A 293 10.25 8.37 -7.68
N SER A 294 9.81 8.95 -8.80
CA SER A 294 10.27 10.29 -9.17
C SER A 294 9.63 11.35 -8.27
N LYS A 295 10.28 12.51 -8.11
CA LYS A 295 9.74 13.63 -7.33
C LYS A 295 8.37 14.08 -7.83
N GLY A 296 8.20 14.22 -9.15
CA GLY A 296 6.93 14.56 -9.78
C GLY A 296 5.81 13.55 -9.51
N GLN A 297 6.10 12.25 -9.62
CA GLN A 297 5.11 11.20 -9.31
C GLN A 297 4.73 11.21 -7.83
N SER A 298 5.69 11.49 -6.93
CA SER A 298 5.39 11.63 -5.50
C SER A 298 4.39 12.75 -5.25
N TYR A 299 4.54 13.92 -5.87
CA TYR A 299 3.61 15.04 -5.69
C TYR A 299 2.18 14.65 -6.05
N VAL A 300 2.01 13.98 -7.19
CA VAL A 300 0.69 13.55 -7.67
C VAL A 300 0.08 12.49 -6.73
N VAL A 301 0.87 11.50 -6.31
CA VAL A 301 0.39 10.44 -5.41
C VAL A 301 0.02 11.00 -4.04
N ALA A 302 0.85 11.88 -3.47
CA ALA A 302 0.59 12.49 -2.17
C ALA A 302 -0.70 13.34 -2.19
N VAL A 303 -0.87 14.16 -3.23
CA VAL A 303 -2.09 14.96 -3.41
C VAL A 303 -3.32 14.07 -3.61
N TYR A 304 -3.22 13.03 -4.45
CA TYR A 304 -4.34 12.12 -4.69
C TYR A 304 -4.79 11.41 -3.41
N VAL A 305 -3.86 10.84 -2.64
CA VAL A 305 -4.18 10.18 -1.36
C VAL A 305 -4.79 11.17 -0.37
N GLN A 306 -4.28 12.41 -0.33
CA GLN A 306 -4.84 13.44 0.54
C GLN A 306 -6.27 13.83 0.15
N ILE A 307 -6.57 13.99 -1.14
CA ILE A 307 -7.93 14.26 -1.64
C ILE A 307 -8.85 13.10 -1.30
N LEU A 308 -8.38 11.86 -1.44
CA LEU A 308 -9.14 10.66 -1.12
C LEU A 308 -9.52 10.62 0.36
N MET A 309 -8.55 10.83 1.25
CA MET A 309 -8.78 10.85 2.70
C MET A 309 -9.69 12.00 3.12
N LEU A 310 -9.41 13.21 2.65
CA LEU A 310 -10.18 14.40 3.02
C LEU A 310 -11.63 14.29 2.52
N GLY A 311 -11.85 13.64 1.37
CA GLY A 311 -13.20 13.38 0.86
C GLY A 311 -14.08 12.61 1.84
N PHE A 312 -13.53 11.66 2.60
CA PHE A 312 -14.29 10.93 3.64
C PHE A 312 -14.52 11.74 4.92
N CYS A 313 -13.75 12.80 5.15
CA CYS A 313 -13.97 13.71 6.28
C CYS A 313 -15.03 14.78 5.96
N MET A 314 -15.29 15.04 4.67
CA MET A 314 -16.30 15.98 4.19
C MET A 314 -17.67 15.30 4.06
N GLN A 315 -18.37 15.14 5.20
CA GLN A 315 -19.69 14.52 5.26
C GLN A 315 -20.78 15.47 5.77
N SER A 316 -21.99 15.32 5.25
CA SER A 316 -23.18 16.08 5.63
C SER A 316 -23.63 15.78 7.06
N SER A 317 -23.48 14.52 7.48
CA SER A 317 -23.72 14.03 8.84
C SER A 317 -22.88 14.79 9.87
N PHE A 318 -21.58 14.95 9.61
CA PHE A 318 -20.64 15.64 10.48
C PHE A 318 -20.87 17.15 10.53
N MET A 319 -21.35 17.75 9.44
CA MET A 319 -21.74 19.16 9.39
C MET A 319 -23.05 19.45 10.15
N ARG A 320 -23.99 18.50 10.20
CA ARG A 320 -25.24 18.64 10.95
C ARG A 320 -25.04 18.43 12.45
N ILE A 321 -24.14 17.53 12.83
CA ILE A 321 -23.80 17.27 14.24
C ILE A 321 -23.15 18.50 14.88
N THR A 322 -22.37 19.28 14.13
CA THR A 322 -21.63 20.45 14.64
C THR A 322 -22.51 21.63 15.11
N SER A 323 -23.82 21.57 14.92
CA SER A 323 -24.73 22.66 15.32
C SER A 323 -25.41 22.50 16.68
N SER A 324 -25.30 21.34 17.37
CA SER A 324 -26.21 21.06 18.51
C SER A 324 -25.60 20.81 19.89
N ASN A 325 -24.30 20.49 20.07
CA ASN A 325 -23.76 20.11 21.40
C ASN A 325 -22.28 20.47 21.62
N SER A 326 -21.82 20.57 22.87
CA SER A 326 -20.41 20.80 23.25
C SER A 326 -19.48 19.60 22.97
N SER A 327 -20.03 18.38 22.85
CA SER A 327 -19.29 17.15 22.51
C SER A 327 -18.85 17.05 21.05
N THR A 328 -19.24 18.02 20.21
CA THR A 328 -18.96 18.03 18.76
C THR A 328 -17.59 18.64 18.43
N ILE A 329 -17.00 19.33 19.40
CA ILE A 329 -15.70 20.00 19.35
C ILE A 329 -14.55 18.97 19.30
N GLU A 330 -14.66 17.88 20.06
CA GLU A 330 -13.64 16.82 20.10
C GLU A 330 -13.66 15.95 18.83
N PHE A 331 -14.81 15.81 18.18
CA PHE A 331 -14.98 14.96 17.00
C PHE A 331 -14.16 15.45 15.80
N GLN A 332 -14.04 16.76 15.57
CA GLN A 332 -13.22 17.33 14.49
C GLN A 332 -11.72 17.03 14.68
N LEU A 333 -11.24 17.06 15.93
CA LEU A 333 -9.86 16.69 16.26
C LEU A 333 -9.60 15.19 16.08
N ILE A 334 -10.58 14.35 16.37
CA ILE A 334 -10.51 12.90 16.10
C ILE A 334 -10.41 12.63 14.60
N LEU A 335 -11.22 13.31 13.77
CA LEU A 335 -11.13 13.19 12.31
C LEU A 335 -9.78 13.67 11.77
N LEU A 336 -9.25 14.77 12.31
CA LEU A 336 -7.92 15.25 11.97
C LEU A 336 -6.85 14.21 12.33
N LEU A 337 -6.93 13.59 13.51
CA LEU A 337 -6.02 12.51 13.93
C LEU A 337 -6.09 11.31 12.98
N LEU A 338 -7.29 10.94 12.52
CA LEU A 338 -7.49 9.85 11.56
C LEU A 338 -6.81 10.12 10.21
N ILE A 339 -6.64 11.39 9.80
CA ILE A 339 -5.85 11.78 8.62
C ILE A 339 -4.34 11.75 8.90
N TYR A 340 -3.90 12.17 10.09
CA TYR A 340 -2.47 12.28 10.40
C TYR A 340 -1.78 10.94 10.60
N ILE A 341 -2.45 9.94 11.17
CA ILE A 341 -1.89 8.59 11.31
C ILE A 341 -1.42 8.04 9.95
N PRO A 342 -2.27 7.96 8.90
CA PRO A 342 -1.85 7.46 7.61
C PRO A 342 -0.95 8.45 6.85
N ASN A 343 -1.06 9.77 7.08
CA ASN A 343 -0.08 10.73 6.54
C ASN A 343 1.32 10.50 7.11
N CYS A 344 1.46 10.16 8.39
CA CYS A 344 2.75 9.78 8.97
C CYS A 344 3.37 8.60 8.20
N PHE A 345 2.59 7.53 7.96
CA PHE A 345 3.05 6.41 7.14
C PHE A 345 3.40 6.82 5.70
N LEU A 346 2.57 7.65 5.06
CA LEU A 346 2.81 8.14 3.70
C LEU A 346 4.12 8.93 3.60
N PHE A 347 4.40 9.82 4.55
CA PHE A 347 5.63 10.61 4.54
C PHE A 347 6.87 9.81 4.92
N LEU A 348 6.75 8.83 5.83
CA LEU A 348 7.85 7.88 6.09
C LEU A 348 8.18 7.03 4.85
N LEU A 349 7.16 6.57 4.12
CA LEU A 349 7.34 5.89 2.83
C LEU A 349 7.93 6.83 1.77
N ALA A 350 7.49 8.09 1.72
CA ALA A 350 8.03 9.09 0.79
C ALA A 350 9.52 9.38 1.07
N ILE A 351 9.91 9.51 2.35
CA ILE A 351 11.32 9.63 2.76
C ILE A 351 12.10 8.42 2.24
N ALA A 352 11.64 7.20 2.49
CA ALA A 352 12.33 5.99 2.03
C ALA A 352 12.38 5.85 0.50
N ALA A 353 11.36 6.33 -0.21
CA ALA A 353 11.22 6.20 -1.66
C ALA A 353 12.00 7.27 -2.45
N LEU A 354 12.08 8.50 -1.93
CA LEU A 354 12.67 9.67 -2.60
C LEU A 354 14.11 9.94 -2.22
N THR A 355 14.58 9.47 -1.07
CA THR A 355 15.93 9.82 -0.61
C THR A 355 17.01 9.10 -1.43
N PRO A 356 17.87 9.83 -2.16
CA PRO A 356 18.94 9.21 -2.95
C PRO A 356 20.06 8.68 -2.04
N GLN A 357 20.71 7.61 -2.48
CA GLN A 357 21.92 7.08 -1.84
C GLN A 357 23.14 7.95 -2.14
N ARG A 358 24.21 7.78 -1.35
CA ARG A 358 25.48 8.49 -1.49
C ARG A 358 25.98 8.64 -2.92
N GLN A 359 25.99 7.57 -3.72
CA GLN A 359 26.50 7.63 -5.09
C GLN A 359 25.70 8.57 -5.99
N ALA A 360 24.38 8.54 -5.90
CA ALA A 360 23.52 9.42 -6.68
C ALA A 360 23.71 10.90 -6.29
N LEU A 361 23.96 11.18 -5.01
CA LEU A 361 24.28 12.53 -4.54
C LEU A 361 25.64 13.01 -5.03
N LEU A 362 26.66 12.15 -5.04
CA LEU A 362 27.98 12.50 -5.59
C LEU A 362 27.88 12.79 -7.10
N ASP A 363 27.15 11.96 -7.84
CA ASP A 363 26.86 12.21 -9.25
C ASP A 363 26.14 13.56 -9.45
N TRP A 364 25.21 13.91 -8.56
CA TRP A 364 24.50 15.18 -8.60
C TRP A 364 25.39 16.38 -8.29
N VAL A 365 26.29 16.26 -7.30
CA VAL A 365 27.27 17.30 -7.00
C VAL A 365 28.22 17.51 -8.18
N ARG A 366 28.60 16.43 -8.87
CA ARG A 366 29.54 16.45 -10.00
C ARG A 366 28.94 16.93 -11.32
N PHE A 367 27.71 16.54 -11.64
CA PHE A 367 27.09 16.76 -12.96
C PHE A 367 25.75 17.52 -12.91
N GLY A 368 25.21 17.77 -11.72
CA GLY A 368 23.93 18.47 -11.52
C GLY A 368 24.10 19.97 -11.40
N ALA A 369 23.09 20.64 -10.84
CA ALA A 369 23.06 22.11 -10.81
C ALA A 369 24.15 22.82 -9.98
N LEU A 370 24.94 22.07 -9.19
CA LEU A 370 26.13 22.59 -8.51
C LEU A 370 27.40 22.54 -9.37
N ALA A 371 27.36 21.86 -10.52
CA ALA A 371 28.47 21.78 -11.46
C ALA A 371 28.54 23.05 -12.31
N THR A 372 29.47 23.94 -11.98
CA THR A 372 29.78 25.12 -12.81
C THR A 372 30.72 24.72 -13.94
N ASN A 373 30.19 24.09 -14.99
CA ASN A 373 30.92 23.96 -16.26
C ASN A 373 30.64 25.20 -17.11
N GLU A 374 31.65 25.68 -17.84
CA GLU A 374 31.68 26.95 -18.62
C GLU A 374 30.60 27.10 -19.72
N GLY A 375 29.65 26.16 -19.85
CA GLY A 375 28.59 26.18 -20.87
C GLY A 375 27.16 25.94 -20.38
N GLN A 376 26.91 25.85 -19.07
CA GLN A 376 25.55 25.67 -18.51
C GLN A 376 25.03 26.96 -17.84
N PRO A 377 23.71 27.23 -17.90
CA PRO A 377 23.12 28.41 -17.27
C PRO A 377 23.28 28.33 -15.74
N ALA A 378 24.26 29.05 -15.21
CA ALA A 378 24.49 29.18 -13.79
C ALA A 378 23.49 30.20 -13.20
N GLY A 379 22.56 29.75 -12.35
CA GLY A 379 21.62 30.63 -11.67
C GLY A 379 20.79 29.89 -10.62
N LEU A 380 20.36 30.62 -9.58
CA LEU A 380 19.54 30.09 -8.48
C LEU A 380 18.26 29.39 -8.99
N GLY A 381 17.65 29.92 -10.06
CA GLY A 381 16.47 29.31 -10.68
C GLY A 381 16.72 27.91 -11.26
N TYR A 382 17.90 27.67 -11.86
CA TYR A 382 18.27 26.34 -12.36
C TYR A 382 18.51 25.37 -11.21
N ILE A 383 19.19 25.82 -10.14
CA ILE A 383 19.42 25.02 -8.92
C ILE A 383 18.10 24.61 -8.30
N ILE A 384 17.17 25.54 -8.11
CA ILE A 384 15.84 25.25 -7.53
C ILE A 384 15.08 24.27 -8.42
N ARG A 385 15.05 24.50 -9.74
CA ARG A 385 14.38 23.59 -10.68
C ARG A 385 14.95 22.17 -10.59
N ASP A 386 16.26 22.04 -10.58
CA ASP A 386 16.93 20.75 -10.48
C ASP A 386 16.63 20.07 -9.13
N LEU A 387 16.57 20.82 -8.03
CA LEU A 387 16.25 20.32 -6.70
C LEU A 387 14.79 19.83 -6.56
N ILE A 388 13.88 20.40 -7.35
CA ILE A 388 12.46 20.00 -7.40
C ILE A 388 12.26 18.77 -8.28
N TRP A 389 12.94 18.67 -9.42
CA TRP A 389 12.62 17.66 -10.44
C TRP A 389 13.64 16.52 -10.56
N SER A 390 14.90 16.74 -10.19
CA SER A 390 15.97 15.75 -10.39
C SER A 390 15.95 14.66 -9.33
N ASP A 391 15.99 13.42 -9.80
CA ASP A 391 15.96 12.22 -8.95
C ASP A 391 17.26 12.01 -8.16
N LYS A 392 18.37 12.59 -8.61
CA LYS A 392 19.68 12.48 -7.94
C LYS A 392 19.89 13.57 -6.89
N SER A 393 19.09 14.63 -6.92
CA SER A 393 19.23 15.76 -6.02
C SER A 393 18.68 15.45 -4.61
N PRO A 394 19.15 16.14 -3.56
CA PRO A 394 18.70 15.93 -2.19
C PRO A 394 17.18 15.90 -2.04
N ALA A 395 16.68 15.01 -1.19
CA ALA A 395 15.26 14.78 -0.96
C ALA A 395 14.51 15.83 -0.11
N PRO A 396 15.12 16.52 0.88
CA PRO A 396 14.38 17.37 1.82
C PRO A 396 13.46 18.40 1.17
N ILE A 397 13.88 19.04 0.07
CA ILE A 397 13.05 20.03 -0.64
C ILE A 397 11.89 19.38 -1.39
N ALA A 398 12.08 18.18 -1.93
CA ALA A 398 10.98 17.44 -2.52
C ALA A 398 9.96 17.01 -1.46
N ILE A 399 10.41 16.62 -0.27
CA ILE A 399 9.53 16.28 0.83
C ILE A 399 8.80 17.52 1.35
N ALA A 400 9.49 18.66 1.45
CA ALA A 400 8.88 19.96 1.78
C ALA A 400 7.76 20.33 0.80
N LEU A 401 7.95 20.14 -0.50
CA LEU A 401 6.89 20.40 -1.49
C LEU A 401 5.71 19.42 -1.37
N ASN A 402 5.96 18.13 -1.15
CA ASN A 402 4.88 17.18 -0.87
C ASN A 402 4.09 17.62 0.37
N LEU A 403 4.78 18.02 1.46
CA LEU A 403 4.15 18.54 2.66
C LEU A 403 3.30 19.77 2.36
N ILE A 404 3.83 20.75 1.63
CA ILE A 404 3.06 21.95 1.27
C ILE A 404 1.78 21.56 0.53
N PHE A 405 1.86 20.70 -0.50
CA PHE A 405 0.69 20.32 -1.28
C PHE A 405 -0.36 19.58 -0.45
N THR A 406 0.04 18.67 0.45
CA THR A 406 -0.93 17.95 1.30
C THR A 406 -1.49 18.84 2.41
N GLN A 407 -0.65 19.64 3.07
CA GLN A 407 -1.06 20.46 4.21
C GLN A 407 -1.93 21.65 3.78
N VAL A 408 -1.74 22.21 2.58
CA VAL A 408 -2.62 23.26 2.05
C VAL A 408 -4.06 22.77 1.94
N LEU A 409 -4.28 21.52 1.49
CA LEU A 409 -5.62 20.94 1.40
C LEU A 409 -6.27 20.79 2.78
N ILE A 410 -5.52 20.33 3.77
CA ILE A 410 -6.01 20.22 5.16
C ILE A 410 -6.26 21.60 5.76
N LEU A 411 -5.41 22.59 5.47
CA LEU A 411 -5.57 23.95 5.95
C LEU A 411 -6.86 24.60 5.42
N ILE A 412 -7.21 24.36 4.16
CA ILE A 412 -8.49 24.80 3.58
C ILE A 412 -9.65 24.24 4.39
N TRP A 413 -9.62 22.93 4.71
CA TRP A 413 -10.65 22.28 5.52
C TRP A 413 -10.71 22.79 6.97
N VAL A 414 -9.56 22.93 7.65
CA VAL A 414 -9.51 23.45 9.03
C VAL A 414 -10.05 24.87 9.12
N ASN A 415 -9.88 25.69 8.07
CA ASN A 415 -10.43 27.04 8.03
C ASN A 415 -11.96 27.08 7.88
N THR A 416 -12.62 25.99 7.49
CA THR A 416 -14.09 25.93 7.48
C THR A 416 -14.69 25.65 8.85
N TRP A 417 -13.86 25.43 9.89
CA TRP A 417 -14.33 25.14 11.23
C TRP A 417 -14.77 26.41 11.96
N THR A 418 -15.94 26.37 12.59
CA THR A 418 -16.56 27.53 13.24
C THR A 418 -15.94 27.90 14.59
N ALA A 419 -15.35 26.94 15.30
CA ALA A 419 -14.76 27.15 16.62
C ALA A 419 -13.30 27.63 16.53
N SER A 420 -13.05 28.87 16.97
CA SER A 420 -11.73 29.52 16.92
C SER A 420 -10.67 28.80 17.76
N GLU A 421 -11.03 28.28 18.93
CA GLU A 421 -10.12 27.57 19.84
C GLU A 421 -9.59 26.27 19.23
N ILE A 422 -10.47 25.46 18.62
CA ILE A 422 -10.10 24.19 17.97
C ILE A 422 -9.25 24.46 16.74
N ARG A 423 -9.62 25.48 15.96
CA ARG A 423 -8.84 25.92 14.79
C ARG A 423 -7.42 26.28 15.20
N GLY A 424 -7.22 26.97 16.32
CA GLY A 424 -5.90 27.24 16.89
C GLY A 424 -5.11 25.97 17.19
N LYS A 425 -5.72 24.99 17.88
CA LYS A 425 -5.09 23.69 18.16
C LYS A 425 -4.73 22.91 16.88
N ALA A 426 -5.63 22.89 15.90
CA ALA A 426 -5.38 22.23 14.62
C ALA A 426 -4.22 22.85 13.84
N LEU A 427 -4.06 24.18 13.89
CA LEU A 427 -2.92 24.88 13.28
C LEU A 427 -1.59 24.52 13.95
N ILE A 428 -1.59 24.33 15.27
CA ILE A 428 -0.39 23.87 16.01
C ILE A 428 -0.04 22.44 15.59
N VAL A 429 -1.03 21.55 15.45
CA VAL A 429 -0.83 20.17 14.96
C VAL A 429 -0.23 20.17 13.55
N LEU A 430 -0.80 20.98 12.65
CA LEU A 430 -0.33 21.18 11.27
C LEU A 430 1.15 21.61 11.25
N ALA A 431 1.49 22.67 11.99
CA ALA A 431 2.84 23.22 12.02
C ALA A 431 3.85 22.22 12.61
N SER A 432 3.50 21.58 13.74
CA SER A 432 4.35 20.58 14.38
C SER A 432 4.62 19.38 13.45
N PHE A 433 3.60 18.88 12.76
CA PHE A 433 3.76 17.76 11.81
C PHE A 433 4.68 18.11 10.64
N VAL A 434 4.58 19.32 10.08
CA VAL A 434 5.47 19.78 9.00
C VAL A 434 6.92 19.80 9.48
N LEU A 435 7.17 20.40 10.64
CA LEU A 435 8.52 20.54 11.18
C LEU A 435 9.14 19.17 11.47
N THR A 436 8.38 18.22 12.01
CA THR A 436 8.92 16.89 12.39
C THR A 436 9.25 16.03 11.18
N ILE A 437 8.41 16.01 10.16
CA ILE A 437 8.70 15.30 8.91
C ILE A 437 9.91 15.93 8.19
N LEU A 438 10.09 17.26 8.25
CA LEU A 438 11.28 17.91 7.71
C LEU A 438 12.55 17.49 8.45
N VAL A 439 12.52 17.45 9.79
CA VAL A 439 13.64 16.92 10.59
C VAL A 439 13.96 15.48 10.19
N PHE A 440 12.96 14.61 10.09
CA PHE A 440 13.17 13.22 9.66
C PHE A 440 13.77 13.12 8.26
N SER A 441 13.33 13.95 7.33
CA SER A 441 13.87 13.97 5.97
C SER A 441 15.35 14.38 5.92
N LEU A 442 15.76 15.37 6.72
CA LEU A 442 17.13 15.84 6.80
C LEU A 442 18.06 14.82 7.44
N ILE A 443 17.62 14.22 8.55
CA ILE A 443 18.37 13.15 9.22
C ILE A 443 18.54 11.95 8.29
N ALA A 444 17.47 11.53 7.60
CA ALA A 444 17.53 10.45 6.62
C ALA A 444 18.56 10.74 5.52
N GLN A 445 18.49 11.95 4.94
CA GLN A 445 19.38 12.38 3.87
C GLN A 445 20.85 12.41 4.29
N LEU A 446 21.14 12.91 5.50
CA LEU A 446 22.50 12.95 6.06
C LEU A 446 23.04 11.54 6.29
N ILE A 447 22.27 10.64 6.92
CA ILE A 447 22.71 9.26 7.19
C ILE A 447 23.00 8.51 5.89
N LEU A 448 22.17 8.68 4.85
CA LEU A 448 22.40 8.05 3.54
C LEU A 448 23.62 8.59 2.80
N PHE A 449 24.08 9.80 3.15
CA PHE A 449 25.29 10.40 2.59
C PHE A 449 26.56 9.92 3.32
N LEU A 450 26.44 9.53 4.60
CA LEU A 450 27.56 9.00 5.36
C LEU A 450 28.09 7.69 4.77
N LYS A 451 29.41 7.51 4.85
CA LYS A 451 30.08 6.26 4.43
C LYS A 451 29.90 5.20 5.52
N THR A 452 28.79 4.48 5.48
CA THR A 452 28.47 3.39 6.43
C THR A 452 28.17 2.08 5.71
N ARG A 453 28.32 0.96 6.42
CA ARG A 453 27.86 -0.36 5.95
C ARG A 453 26.33 -0.42 6.12
N ASN A 454 25.60 -0.69 5.05
CA ASN A 454 24.14 -0.77 5.01
C ASN A 454 23.43 0.51 5.53
N PRO A 455 23.61 1.67 4.86
CA PRO A 455 23.06 2.96 5.33
C PRO A 455 21.53 2.95 5.49
N SER A 456 20.82 2.16 4.67
CA SER A 456 19.36 2.05 4.78
C SER A 456 18.89 1.43 6.11
N ALA A 457 19.68 0.55 6.73
CA ALA A 457 19.34 -0.01 8.04
C ALA A 457 19.50 1.03 9.15
N TRP A 458 20.55 1.85 9.09
CA TRP A 458 20.77 2.96 10.02
C TRP A 458 19.65 4.00 9.94
N VAL A 459 19.23 4.39 8.73
CA VAL A 459 18.08 5.30 8.55
C VAL A 459 16.82 4.73 9.18
N THR A 460 16.47 3.48 8.87
CA THR A 460 15.27 2.84 9.43
C THR A 460 15.35 2.77 10.96
N GLY A 461 16.50 2.36 11.52
CA GLY A 461 16.72 2.29 12.95
C GLY A 461 16.59 3.66 13.63
N THR A 462 17.29 4.68 13.14
CA THR A 462 17.25 6.03 13.72
C THR A 462 15.87 6.68 13.61
N ILE A 463 15.20 6.61 12.46
CA ILE A 463 13.85 7.17 12.32
C ILE A 463 12.86 6.42 13.21
N SER A 464 12.94 5.08 13.28
CA SER A 464 12.08 4.30 14.18
C SER A 464 12.32 4.67 15.65
N ALA A 465 13.57 4.87 16.06
CA ALA A 465 13.92 5.34 17.39
C ALA A 465 13.33 6.73 17.65
N LEU A 466 13.44 7.68 16.71
CA LEU A 466 12.87 9.03 16.86
C LEU A 466 11.35 9.04 16.94
N VAL A 467 10.67 8.07 16.34
CA VAL A 467 9.21 7.94 16.40
C VAL A 467 8.76 7.27 17.71
N PHE A 468 9.39 6.17 18.12
CA PHE A 468 8.89 5.35 19.25
C PHE A 468 9.56 5.68 20.58
N LEU A 469 10.87 5.96 20.59
CA LEU A 469 11.64 6.11 21.82
C LEU A 469 11.19 7.32 22.66
N PRO A 470 10.94 8.52 22.09
CA PRO A 470 10.46 9.65 22.89
C PRO A 470 9.14 9.35 23.60
N VAL A 471 8.20 8.70 22.91
CA VAL A 471 6.91 8.32 23.49
C VAL A 471 7.10 7.32 24.64
N LEU A 472 7.91 6.27 24.43
CA LEU A 472 8.18 5.26 25.45
C LEU A 472 8.84 5.87 26.71
N ILE A 473 9.85 6.73 26.52
CA ILE A 473 10.54 7.40 27.64
C ILE A 473 9.58 8.31 28.39
N MET A 474 8.82 9.16 27.68
CA MET A 474 7.90 10.10 28.32
C MET A 474 6.78 9.41 29.08
N VAL A 475 6.21 8.34 28.51
CA VAL A 475 5.19 7.52 29.19
C VAL A 475 5.79 6.81 30.39
N SER A 476 6.98 6.20 30.26
CA SER A 476 7.65 5.51 31.37
C SER A 476 8.03 6.45 32.52
N LEU A 477 8.39 7.69 32.21
CA LEU A 477 8.71 8.73 33.20
C LEU A 477 7.47 9.48 33.71
N SER A 478 6.26 9.10 33.27
CA SER A 478 5.00 9.77 33.64
C SER A 478 4.99 11.28 33.35
N ILE A 479 5.66 11.71 32.27
CA ILE A 479 5.69 13.10 31.84
C ILE A 479 4.35 13.43 31.16
N ASN A 480 3.42 13.96 31.95
CA ASN A 480 2.08 14.26 31.45
C ASN A 480 2.11 15.35 30.35
N PRO A 481 1.39 15.15 29.24
CA PRO A 481 1.33 16.09 28.12
C PRO A 481 0.70 17.43 28.48
N ASP A 482 -0.18 17.46 29.48
CA ASP A 482 -0.83 18.69 29.92
C ASP A 482 0.09 19.63 30.70
N ARG A 483 1.07 19.06 31.43
CA ARG A 483 2.02 19.84 32.24
C ARG A 483 3.25 20.26 31.45
N HIS A 484 3.68 19.44 30.50
CA HIS A 484 4.92 19.61 29.74
C HIS A 484 4.66 19.60 28.23
N ALA A 485 3.65 20.35 27.79
CA ALA A 485 3.20 20.41 26.40
C ALA A 485 4.36 20.70 25.41
N GLY A 486 5.29 21.58 25.78
CA GLY A 486 6.43 21.95 24.93
C GLY A 486 7.31 20.75 24.54
N LEU A 487 7.51 19.78 25.43
CA LEU A 487 8.31 18.59 25.12
C LEU A 487 7.60 17.68 24.10
N TRP A 488 6.30 17.45 24.27
CA TRP A 488 5.51 16.64 23.35
C TRP A 488 5.39 17.30 21.96
N LEU A 489 5.26 18.64 21.93
CA LEU A 489 5.28 19.41 20.69
C LEU A 489 6.64 19.32 19.97
N PHE A 490 7.75 19.38 20.71
CA PHE A 490 9.10 19.28 20.16
C PHE A 490 9.39 17.92 19.50
N PHE A 491 8.87 16.82 20.05
CA PHE A 491 9.03 15.50 19.43
C PHE A 491 7.98 15.20 18.34
N GLY A 492 7.04 16.11 18.09
CA GLY A 492 6.06 15.93 17.03
C GLY A 492 4.84 15.11 17.39
N PHE A 493 4.45 15.15 18.67
CA PHE A 493 3.27 14.47 19.19
C PHE A 493 2.19 15.48 19.65
N PRO A 494 1.78 16.45 18.81
CA PRO A 494 0.85 17.50 19.20
C PRO A 494 -0.55 16.97 19.55
N TRP A 495 -0.92 15.78 19.07
CA TRP A 495 -2.25 15.19 19.32
C TRP A 495 -2.43 14.64 20.73
N LEU A 496 -1.34 14.36 21.45
CA LEU A 496 -1.40 13.95 22.86
C LEU A 496 -1.57 15.16 23.78
N VAL A 497 -1.40 16.38 23.26
CA VAL A 497 -1.54 17.63 23.99
C VAL A 497 -2.96 18.15 23.79
N ILE A 498 -3.87 17.72 24.67
CA ILE A 498 -5.31 17.97 24.53
C ILE A 498 -5.74 19.27 25.24
N SER A 499 -5.01 19.68 26.28
CA SER A 499 -5.32 20.81 27.16
C SER A 499 -4.80 22.19 26.68
N ASN A 500 -4.98 23.22 27.52
CA ASN A 500 -4.57 24.60 27.26
C ASN A 500 -3.05 24.71 27.16
N ILE A 501 -2.55 24.74 25.93
CA ILE A 501 -1.13 24.93 25.61
C ILE A 501 -0.74 26.38 25.91
N LYS A 502 0.27 26.57 26.76
CA LYS A 502 0.84 27.91 27.00
C LYS A 502 1.57 28.38 25.76
N PHE A 503 1.42 29.66 25.43
CA PHE A 503 2.10 30.28 24.29
C PHE A 503 3.64 30.17 24.37
N SER A 504 4.21 30.23 25.58
CA SER A 504 5.65 30.03 25.83
C SER A 504 6.14 28.67 25.34
N ASP A 505 5.35 27.62 25.56
CA ASP A 505 5.72 26.24 25.24
C ASP A 505 5.70 26.00 23.73
N ILE A 506 4.77 26.65 23.02
CA ILE A 506 4.69 26.64 21.55
C ILE A 506 5.94 27.29 20.95
N ILE A 507 6.28 28.51 21.40
CA ILE A 507 7.44 29.23 20.89
C ILE A 507 8.72 28.43 21.12
N LEU A 508 8.90 27.91 22.35
CA LEU A 508 10.10 27.17 22.71
C LEU A 508 10.24 25.89 21.87
N ALA A 509 9.16 25.11 21.72
CA ALA A 509 9.17 23.88 20.93
C ALA A 509 9.47 24.14 19.45
N PHE A 510 8.81 25.13 18.84
CA PHE A 510 8.98 25.42 17.42
C PHE A 510 10.33 26.08 17.14
N SER A 511 10.79 27.00 18.00
CA SER A 511 12.11 27.60 17.88
C SER A 511 13.21 26.54 17.96
N ALA A 512 13.08 25.57 18.88
CA ALA A 512 14.01 24.46 18.99
C ALA A 512 13.99 23.57 17.73
N GLN A 513 12.83 23.20 17.21
CA GLN A 513 12.72 22.42 15.96
C GLN A 513 13.31 23.15 14.75
N ILE A 514 13.01 24.45 14.60
CA ILE A 514 13.54 25.28 13.51
C ILE A 514 15.07 25.38 13.62
N SER A 515 15.60 25.57 14.84
CA SER A 515 17.05 25.60 15.08
C SER A 515 17.73 24.29 14.65
N VAL A 516 17.11 23.14 14.96
CA VAL A 516 17.59 21.82 14.52
C VAL A 516 17.54 21.71 12.99
N ILE A 517 16.46 22.15 12.35
CA ILE A 517 16.33 22.14 10.88
C ILE A 517 17.43 22.98 10.23
N ILE A 518 17.68 24.19 10.74
CA ILE A 518 18.74 25.08 10.24
C ILE A 518 20.11 24.41 10.39
N ALA A 519 20.42 23.88 11.58
CA ALA A 519 21.69 23.20 11.83
C ALA A 519 21.93 22.00 10.90
N LEU A 520 20.91 21.14 10.74
CA LEU A 520 20.99 19.97 9.85
C LEU A 520 21.10 20.37 8.37
N THR A 521 20.42 21.45 7.97
CA THR A 521 20.50 21.96 6.60
C THR A 521 21.88 22.52 6.30
N LEU A 522 22.45 23.32 7.21
CA LEU A 522 23.82 23.82 7.09
C LEU A 522 24.84 22.68 7.04
N GLN A 523 24.66 21.65 7.88
CA GLN A 523 25.52 20.47 7.88
C GLN A 523 25.45 19.71 6.54
N LEU A 524 24.25 19.56 5.96
CA LEU A 524 24.07 18.92 4.65
C LEU A 524 24.75 19.73 3.54
N ILE A 525 24.55 21.05 3.51
CA ILE A 525 25.20 21.94 2.53
C ILE A 525 26.72 21.86 2.64
N TYR A 526 27.25 21.94 3.86
CA TYR A 526 28.69 21.83 4.12
C TYR A 526 29.25 20.49 3.62
N GLN A 527 28.56 19.37 3.87
CA GLN A 527 28.98 18.06 3.40
C GLN A 527 28.96 17.93 1.88
N LEU A 528 27.95 18.50 1.20
CA LEU A 528 27.86 18.52 -0.26
C LEU A 528 28.98 19.37 -0.89
N GLN A 529 29.27 20.54 -0.31
CA GLN A 529 30.37 21.40 -0.75
C GLN A 529 31.73 20.74 -0.54
N ARG A 530 31.94 20.08 0.60
CA ARG A 530 33.18 19.34 0.86
C ARG A 530 33.39 18.20 -0.14
N ALA A 531 32.34 17.45 -0.46
CA ALA A 531 32.43 16.38 -1.45
C ALA A 531 32.77 16.90 -2.85
N ARG A 532 32.34 18.11 -3.19
CA ARG A 532 32.74 18.79 -4.44
C ARG A 532 34.25 19.07 -4.48
N MET A 533 34.82 19.54 -3.37
CA MET A 533 36.22 19.99 -3.30
C MET A 533 37.25 18.85 -3.20
N GLN A 534 36.87 17.66 -2.75
CA GLN A 534 37.81 16.55 -2.54
C GLN A 534 38.19 15.79 -3.82
N ASP A 535 37.48 16.01 -4.93
CA ASP A 535 37.68 15.32 -6.21
C ASP A 535 38.12 16.28 -7.34
N THR A 536 38.41 17.55 -7.02
CA THR A 536 39.17 18.50 -7.86
C THR A 536 40.62 18.49 -7.44
#